data_AF-A0A1Q3JFG0-F1
#
_entry.id   AF-A0A1Q3JFG0-F1
#
_cell.length_a   1.000
_cell.length_b   1.000
_cell.length_c   1.000
_cell.angle_alpha   90.00
_cell.angle_beta   90.00
_cell.angle_gamma   90.00
#
_symmetry.space_group_name_H-M   'P 1'
#
loop_
_entity.id
_entity.type
_entity.pdbx_description
1 polymer ?
#
loop_
_entity_poly.entity_id
_entity_poly.type
_entity_poly.pdbx_seq_one_letter_code
_entity_poly.pdbx_strand_id
1 'polypeptide(L)'
;MRKPPKAKDKIDPRAAAREQAKRSALNALKRAKRAADKAGVKLSGWEDEFIGSVSQRIETYGRAFADPEKGSPGQALSGNQAIKLKEIAAKAKGEKRQWNRRGGSQRKDEAPSQGDD
;
A
#
# COMPACT_ATOMS: atom_id res chain seq x y z
N MET A 1 -39.98 -29.63 -17.63
CA MET A 1 -38.93 -28.66 -17.99
C MET A 1 -38.26 -28.10 -16.74
N ARG A 2 -36.93 -28.21 -16.61
CA ARG A 2 -36.18 -27.43 -15.61
C ARG A 2 -35.89 -26.06 -16.22
N LYS A 3 -36.36 -24.98 -15.59
CA LYS A 3 -36.04 -23.60 -16.01
C LYS A 3 -34.51 -23.45 -16.05
N PRO A 4 -33.91 -22.81 -17.08
CA PRO A 4 -32.48 -22.57 -17.09
C PRO A 4 -32.13 -21.67 -15.90
N PRO A 5 -30.99 -21.89 -15.22
CA PRO A 5 -30.54 -20.99 -14.17
C PRO A 5 -30.37 -19.60 -14.80
N LYS A 6 -31.08 -18.61 -14.25
CA LYS A 6 -30.89 -17.19 -14.57
C LYS A 6 -29.40 -16.91 -14.48
N ALA A 7 -28.80 -16.44 -15.58
CA ALA A 7 -27.43 -15.97 -15.63
C ALA A 7 -27.31 -14.81 -14.62
N LYS A 8 -27.00 -15.13 -13.37
CA LYS A 8 -26.64 -14.14 -12.36
C LYS A 8 -25.46 -13.38 -12.94
N ASP A 9 -25.67 -12.07 -13.04
CA ASP A 9 -24.78 -11.07 -13.59
C ASP A 9 -23.32 -11.45 -13.38
N LYS A 10 -22.64 -11.77 -14.48
CA LYS A 10 -21.19 -11.92 -14.50
C LYS A 10 -20.63 -10.56 -14.13
N ILE A 11 -20.42 -10.29 -12.85
CA ILE A 11 -19.65 -9.13 -12.39
C ILE A 11 -18.35 -9.21 -13.20
N ASP A 12 -18.13 -8.24 -14.07
CA ASP A 12 -16.91 -8.17 -14.86
C ASP A 12 -15.74 -8.33 -13.87
N PRO A 13 -14.91 -9.38 -13.98
CA PRO A 13 -13.84 -9.64 -13.01
C PRO A 13 -12.90 -8.44 -12.86
N ARG A 14 -12.78 -7.60 -13.91
CA ARG A 14 -12.04 -6.34 -13.84
C ARG A 14 -12.76 -5.27 -13.02
N ALA A 15 -14.09 -5.24 -13.01
CA ALA A 15 -14.85 -4.33 -12.15
C ALA A 15 -14.74 -4.73 -10.67
N ALA A 16 -14.88 -6.02 -10.36
CA ALA A 16 -14.68 -6.55 -9.00
C ALA A 16 -13.26 -6.25 -8.49
N ALA A 17 -12.23 -6.48 -9.32
CA ALA A 17 -10.85 -6.18 -8.98
C ALA A 17 -10.63 -4.68 -8.71
N ARG A 18 -11.22 -3.78 -9.52
CA ARG A 18 -11.14 -2.33 -9.30
C ARG A 18 -11.82 -1.90 -8.00
N GLU A 19 -12.97 -2.48 -7.66
CA GLU A 19 -13.65 -2.18 -6.41
C GLU A 19 -12.85 -2.68 -5.20
N GLN A 20 -12.30 -3.89 -5.27
CA GLN A 20 -11.42 -4.41 -4.24
C GLN A 20 -10.18 -3.53 -4.05
N ALA A 21 -9.60 -3.04 -5.14
CA ALA A 21 -8.46 -2.11 -5.12
C ALA A 21 -8.81 -0.76 -4.49
N LYS A 22 -9.99 -0.22 -4.82
CA LYS A 22 -10.53 1.00 -4.20
C LYS A 22 -10.62 0.83 -2.69
N ARG A 23 -11.28 -0.25 -2.24
CA ARG A 23 -11.48 -0.55 -0.83
C ARG A 23 -10.15 -0.78 -0.10
N SER A 24 -9.23 -1.52 -0.70
CA SER A 24 -7.92 -1.82 -0.10
C SER A 24 -7.08 -0.56 0.07
N ALA A 25 -7.05 0.33 -0.93
CA ALA A 25 -6.31 1.58 -0.86
C ALA A 25 -6.90 2.55 0.18
N LEU A 26 -8.23 2.72 0.22
CA LEU A 26 -8.88 3.54 1.26
C LEU A 26 -8.61 3.00 2.66
N ASN A 27 -8.64 1.68 2.83
CA ASN A 27 -8.32 1.06 4.11
C ASN A 27 -6.84 1.24 4.47
N ALA A 28 -5.92 1.21 3.50
CA ALA A 28 -4.50 1.45 3.74
C ALA A 28 -4.24 2.91 4.18
N LEU A 29 -4.88 3.89 3.53
CA LEU A 29 -4.81 5.31 3.90
C LEU A 29 -5.34 5.55 5.32
N LYS A 30 -6.52 4.99 5.63
CA LYS A 30 -7.11 5.06 6.99
C LYS A 30 -6.20 4.42 8.04
N ARG A 31 -5.58 3.28 7.73
CA ARG A 31 -4.64 2.60 8.64
C ARG A 31 -3.38 3.41 8.86
N ALA A 32 -2.81 4.03 7.82
CA ALA A 32 -1.62 4.87 7.96
C ALA A 32 -1.88 6.06 8.89
N LYS A 33 -3.00 6.76 8.71
CA LYS A 33 -3.41 7.86 9.59
C LYS A 33 -3.58 7.39 11.03
N ARG A 34 -4.37 6.33 11.25
CA ARG A 34 -4.58 5.74 12.59
C ARG A 34 -3.29 5.26 13.25
N ALA A 35 -2.35 4.71 12.47
CA ALA A 35 -1.07 4.28 13.00
C ALA A 35 -0.23 5.46 13.47
N ALA A 36 -0.21 6.56 12.72
CA ALA A 36 0.45 7.79 13.12
C ALA A 36 -0.18 8.38 14.39
N ASP A 37 -1.51 8.48 14.44
CA ASP A 37 -2.27 8.95 15.60
C ASP A 37 -1.97 8.10 16.84
N LYS A 38 -2.02 6.76 16.72
CA LYS A 38 -1.76 5.83 17.82
C LYS A 38 -0.31 5.89 18.33
N ALA A 39 0.64 6.15 17.43
CA ALA A 39 2.04 6.28 17.79
C ALA A 39 2.41 7.68 18.33
N GLY A 40 1.45 8.62 18.37
CA GLY A 40 1.72 10.01 18.72
C GLY A 40 2.61 10.73 17.70
N VAL A 41 2.77 10.17 16.49
CA VAL A 41 3.58 10.76 15.43
C VAL A 41 2.72 11.76 14.68
N LYS A 42 3.03 13.05 14.83
CA LYS A 42 2.37 14.10 14.05
C LYS A 42 2.74 13.95 12.57
N LEU A 43 1.74 13.72 11.73
CA LEU A 43 1.90 13.82 10.28
C LEU A 43 2.28 15.26 9.92
N SER A 44 3.18 15.42 8.96
CA SER A 44 3.42 16.75 8.39
C SER A 44 2.16 17.24 7.67
N GLY A 45 1.98 18.55 7.58
CA GLY A 45 0.81 19.13 6.88
C GLY A 45 0.66 18.58 5.47
N TRP A 46 1.77 18.37 4.77
CA TRP A 46 1.78 17.75 3.45
C TRP A 46 1.40 16.25 3.47
N GLU A 47 1.80 15.47 4.49
CA GLU A 47 1.40 14.06 4.62
C GLU A 47 -0.11 13.91 4.90
N ASP A 48 -0.68 14.80 5.71
CA ASP A 48 -2.13 14.86 5.96
C ASP A 48 -2.91 15.24 4.69
N GLU A 49 -2.45 16.27 3.99
CA GLU A 49 -3.03 16.70 2.71
C GLU A 49 -2.90 15.60 1.64
N PHE A 50 -1.76 14.91 1.59
CA PHE A 50 -1.55 13.76 0.71
C PHE A 50 -2.57 12.66 0.97
N ILE A 51 -2.77 12.26 2.24
CA ILE A 51 -3.75 11.21 2.58
C ILE A 51 -5.16 11.65 2.20
N GLY A 52 -5.54 12.89 2.49
CA GLY A 52 -6.86 13.44 2.18
C GLY A 52 -7.14 13.49 0.67
N SER A 53 -6.25 14.14 -0.09
CA SER A 53 -6.39 14.33 -1.54
C SER A 53 -6.41 13.00 -2.31
N VAL A 54 -5.56 12.05 -1.92
CA VAL A 54 -5.53 10.70 -2.51
C VAL A 54 -6.83 9.94 -2.20
N SER A 55 -7.32 10.02 -0.96
CA SER A 55 -8.57 9.36 -0.56
C SER A 55 -9.75 9.88 -1.39
N GLN A 56 -9.90 11.21 -1.51
CA GLN A 56 -10.97 11.84 -2.28
C GLN A 56 -10.95 11.41 -3.75
N ARG A 57 -9.75 11.32 -4.35
CA ARG A 57 -9.62 10.90 -5.75
C ARG A 57 -10.00 9.43 -5.94
N ILE A 58 -9.61 8.55 -5.02
CA ILE A 58 -10.00 7.13 -5.05
C ILE A 58 -11.52 6.98 -4.86
N GLU A 59 -12.12 7.77 -3.98
CA GLU A 59 -13.57 7.77 -3.77
C GLU A 59 -14.32 8.17 -5.03
N THR A 60 -13.87 9.24 -5.69
CA THR A 60 -14.49 9.81 -6.88
C THR A 60 -14.29 8.93 -8.13
N TYR A 61 -13.06 8.50 -8.40
CA TYR A 61 -12.68 7.89 -9.69
C TYR A 61 -12.33 6.40 -9.59
N GLY A 62 -12.32 5.83 -8.38
CA GLY A 62 -11.86 4.46 -8.12
C GLY A 62 -10.33 4.29 -8.13
N ARG A 63 -9.58 5.33 -8.51
CA ARG A 63 -8.10 5.35 -8.54
C ARG A 63 -7.56 6.75 -8.27
N ALA A 64 -6.35 6.84 -7.74
CA ALA A 64 -5.67 8.08 -7.37
C ALA A 64 -4.86 8.73 -8.52
N PHE A 65 -4.86 8.13 -9.70
CA PHE A 65 -4.08 8.58 -10.86
C PHE A 65 -4.89 8.41 -12.14
N ALA A 66 -4.73 9.30 -13.11
CA ALA A 66 -5.52 9.28 -14.36
C ALA A 66 -5.03 8.23 -15.35
N ASP A 67 -3.73 7.98 -15.41
CA ASP A 67 -3.04 7.17 -16.41
C ASP A 67 -2.90 5.69 -15.99
N PRO A 68 -3.58 4.73 -16.66
CA PRO A 68 -3.49 3.31 -16.34
C PRO A 68 -2.08 2.71 -16.29
N GLU A 69 -1.05 3.35 -16.86
CA GLU A 69 0.33 2.87 -16.79
C GLU A 69 1.02 3.22 -15.47
N LYS A 70 0.48 4.19 -14.70
CA LYS A 70 1.07 4.60 -13.41
C LYS A 70 0.77 3.66 -12.25
N GLY A 71 0.00 2.60 -12.49
CA GLY A 71 -0.24 1.49 -11.58
C GLY A 71 -0.85 0.29 -12.31
N SER A 72 -0.62 -0.94 -11.83
CA SER A 72 -1.10 -2.14 -12.53
C SER A 72 -2.63 -2.15 -12.75
N PRO A 73 -3.14 -2.85 -13.79
CA PRO A 73 -4.57 -3.05 -13.96
C PRO A 73 -5.20 -3.62 -12.67
N GLY A 74 -6.07 -2.84 -12.03
CA GLY A 74 -6.64 -3.20 -10.72
C GLY A 74 -5.86 -2.68 -9.50
N GLN A 75 -5.01 -1.67 -9.64
CA GLN A 75 -4.45 -0.90 -8.52
C GLN A 75 -5.07 0.49 -8.45
N ALA A 76 -5.39 0.94 -7.23
CA ALA A 76 -5.97 2.26 -7.00
C ALA A 76 -4.90 3.33 -6.66
N LEU A 77 -3.67 2.94 -6.36
CA LEU A 77 -2.55 3.83 -6.09
C LEU A 77 -1.49 3.70 -7.17
N SER A 78 -0.81 4.81 -7.48
CA SER A 78 0.39 4.75 -8.29
C SER A 78 1.57 4.18 -7.51
N GLY A 79 2.63 3.73 -8.20
CA GLY A 79 3.85 3.24 -7.55
C GLY A 79 4.42 4.22 -6.53
N ASN A 80 4.52 5.50 -6.90
CA ASN A 80 5.04 6.55 -6.02
C ASN A 80 4.10 6.85 -4.84
N GLN A 81 2.79 6.83 -5.05
CA GLN A 81 1.82 7.00 -3.96
C GLN A 81 1.90 5.84 -2.96
N ALA A 82 2.08 4.62 -3.45
CA ALA A 82 2.26 3.45 -2.61
C ALA A 82 3.59 3.50 -1.81
N ILE A 83 4.67 4.00 -2.42
CA ILE A 83 5.95 4.23 -1.72
C ILE A 83 5.75 5.27 -0.61
N LYS A 84 5.13 6.41 -0.91
CA LYS A 84 4.88 7.46 0.08
C LYS A 84 4.01 6.99 1.24
N LEU A 85 2.97 6.20 0.96
CA LEU A 85 2.12 5.61 1.99
C LEU A 85 2.91 4.67 2.92
N LYS A 86 3.85 3.89 2.36
CA LYS A 86 4.74 3.03 3.14
C LYS A 86 5.72 3.83 4.01
N GLU A 87 6.22 4.97 3.52
CA GLU A 87 7.06 5.87 4.32
C GLU A 87 6.30 6.43 5.52
N ILE A 88 5.06 6.91 5.32
CA ILE A 88 4.21 7.41 6.40
C ILE A 88 3.97 6.30 7.44
N ALA A 89 3.65 5.10 6.98
CA ALA A 89 3.43 3.95 7.87
C ALA A 89 4.71 3.53 8.61
N ALA A 90 5.88 3.56 7.97
CA ALA A 90 7.15 3.25 8.61
C ALA A 90 7.53 4.31 9.65
N LYS A 91 7.34 5.59 9.32
CA LYS A 91 7.51 6.71 10.26
C LYS A 91 6.63 6.55 11.49
N ALA A 92 5.36 6.17 11.30
CA ALA A 92 4.44 5.89 12.40
C ALA A 92 4.90 4.72 13.29
N LYS A 93 5.64 3.74 12.75
CA LYS A 93 6.21 2.64 13.53
C LYS A 93 7.52 2.99 14.23
N GLY A 94 8.04 4.20 14.07
CA GLY A 94 9.38 4.57 14.53
C GLY A 94 10.51 3.97 13.69
N GLU A 95 10.19 3.29 12.58
CA GLU A 95 11.17 2.81 11.62
C GLU A 95 11.62 3.99 10.75
N LYS A 96 12.78 4.59 11.09
CA LYS A 96 13.52 5.37 10.10
C LYS A 96 13.96 4.38 9.03
N ARG A 97 13.21 4.30 7.92
CA ARG A 97 13.64 3.54 6.74
C ARG A 97 14.91 4.18 6.19
N GLN A 98 16.05 3.77 6.76
CA GLN A 98 17.31 3.78 6.05
C GLN A 98 17.07 3.01 4.76
N TRP A 99 17.32 3.66 3.64
CA TRP A 99 17.29 3.06 2.31
C TRP A 99 18.41 2.02 2.24
N ASN A 100 18.24 0.88 2.90
CA ASN A 100 19.01 -0.30 2.59
C ASN A 100 18.37 -0.88 1.33
N ARG A 101 18.86 -0.43 0.17
CA ARG A 101 18.94 -1.31 -1.00
C ARG A 101 19.84 -2.49 -0.63
N ARG A 102 19.33 -3.44 0.15
CA ARG A 102 19.93 -4.77 0.34
C ARG A 102 19.20 -5.70 -0.65
N GLY A 103 19.77 -6.17 -1.76
CA GLY A 103 21.18 -6.16 -2.12
C GLY A 103 21.99 -6.99 -1.13
N GLY A 104 21.87 -8.31 -1.18
CA GLY A 104 22.71 -9.24 -0.41
C GLY A 104 21.98 -9.89 0.76
N SER A 105 21.22 -10.95 0.47
CA SER A 105 20.87 -11.96 1.46
C SER A 105 22.15 -12.74 1.80
N GLN A 106 22.52 -12.72 3.07
CA GLN A 106 23.31 -13.73 3.79
C GLN A 106 24.76 -13.96 3.31
N ARG A 107 25.71 -13.20 3.85
CA ARG A 107 26.97 -13.84 4.29
C ARG A 107 26.68 -14.52 5.61
N LYS A 108 26.76 -15.85 5.58
CA LYS A 108 26.74 -16.71 6.77
C LYS A 108 27.84 -16.23 7.72
N ASP A 109 27.46 -15.99 8.95
CA ASP A 109 28.38 -15.95 10.08
C ASP A 109 28.91 -17.37 10.30
N GLU A 110 30.22 -17.58 10.11
CA GLU A 110 30.94 -18.74 10.64
C GLU A 110 32.12 -18.20 11.45
N ALA A 111 32.27 -18.76 12.65
CA ALA A 111 32.74 -18.14 13.88
C ALA A 111 34.26 -17.83 13.92
N PRO A 112 34.70 -16.92 14.81
CA PRO A 112 36.12 -16.76 15.11
C PRO A 112 36.58 -17.93 16.01
N SER A 113 37.42 -18.82 15.50
CA SER A 113 38.27 -19.66 16.35
C SER A 113 39.43 -18.81 16.84
N GLN A 114 39.37 -18.37 18.10
CA GLN A 114 40.54 -17.87 18.83
C GLN A 114 41.58 -18.99 18.93
N GLY A 115 42.85 -18.65 18.70
CA GLY A 115 43.99 -19.51 19.01
C GLY A 115 44.39 -19.42 20.48
N ASP A 116 45.38 -20.27 20.80
CA ASP A 116 46.23 -20.33 22.00
C ASP A 116 45.71 -21.20 23.18
N ASP A 117 46.03 -22.51 23.13
CA ASP A 117 47.08 -23.18 23.94
C ASP A 117 47.39 -24.59 23.39
#